data_AF-A0A661RB75-F1
#
_entry.id   AF-A0A661RB75-F1
#
_cell.length_a   1.000
_cell.length_b   1.000
_cell.length_c   1.000
_cell.angle_alpha   90.00
_cell.angle_beta   90.00
_cell.angle_gamma   90.00
#
_symmetry.space_group_name_H-M   'P 1'
#
loop_
_entity.id
_entity.type
_entity.pdbx_description
1 polymer ?
#
loop_
_entity_poly.entity_id
_entity_poly.type
_entity_poly.pdbx_seq_one_letter_code
_entity_poly.pdbx_strand_id
1 'polypeptide(L)'
;MSTPRQIKNQFNELLIKLIQTGLSSDQNFPFERKKQGGEIEVAFPGAEHTSVAMKDVYYPKIYQHLERERAFLVKMLDGGLIQMMYEFKNERLKRHRLAFFSSPYLEKFQNNPEIYIEDEVYADIIAKNIVSFPIRFDYDASNNRHIEMHHPKSHLTLGQYQNCRIPVSAPLMPHHFMDFILRNFYNTAHRKYSDQLNGFRGYFPNSIVSAEKEIIHVQIPTG
;
A
#
# COMPACT_ATOMS: atom_id res chain seq x y z
N MET A 1 -14.10 -11.08 -10.81
CA MET A 1 -12.88 -10.27 -11.00
C MET A 1 -13.24 -8.80 -10.84
N SER A 2 -12.42 -8.02 -10.16
CA SER A 2 -12.75 -6.63 -9.81
C SER A 2 -12.53 -5.65 -10.97
N THR A 3 -13.48 -4.74 -11.19
CA THR A 3 -13.44 -3.69 -12.23
C THR A 3 -12.82 -2.38 -11.71
N PRO A 4 -12.42 -1.43 -12.59
CA PRO A 4 -11.91 -0.13 -12.15
C PRO A 4 -12.88 0.61 -11.21
N ARG A 5 -14.18 0.60 -11.54
CA ARG A 5 -15.23 1.23 -10.73
C ARG A 5 -15.32 0.61 -9.33
N GLN A 6 -15.22 -0.72 -9.23
CA GLN A 6 -15.22 -1.41 -7.94
C GLN A 6 -13.97 -1.05 -7.11
N ILE A 7 -12.80 -0.93 -7.73
CA ILE A 7 -11.58 -0.48 -7.04
C ILE A 7 -11.71 0.95 -6.53
N LYS A 8 -12.21 1.88 -7.36
CA LYS A 8 -12.42 3.27 -6.93
C LYS A 8 -13.41 3.38 -5.77
N ASN A 9 -14.52 2.63 -5.83
CA ASN A 9 -15.49 2.59 -4.74
C ASN A 9 -14.84 2.07 -3.45
N GLN A 10 -14.05 0.99 -3.55
CA GLN A 10 -13.36 0.43 -2.40
C GLN A 10 -12.32 1.41 -1.82
N PHE A 11 -11.59 2.17 -2.65
CA PHE A 11 -10.74 3.24 -2.16
C PHE A 11 -11.52 4.29 -1.37
N ASN A 12 -12.64 4.78 -1.91
CA ASN A 12 -13.48 5.76 -1.23
C ASN A 12 -14.01 5.23 0.11
N GLU A 13 -14.52 4.01 0.13
CA GLU A 13 -15.06 3.39 1.36
C GLU A 13 -13.97 3.18 2.41
N LEU A 14 -12.79 2.68 2.03
CA LEU A 14 -11.65 2.55 2.95
C LEU A 14 -11.22 3.92 3.48
N LEU A 15 -11.12 4.92 2.61
CA LEU A 15 -10.74 6.28 3.00
C LEU A 15 -11.73 6.88 3.99
N ILE A 16 -13.04 6.78 3.71
CA ILE A 16 -14.09 7.29 4.60
C ILE A 16 -14.01 6.61 5.97
N LYS A 17 -13.82 5.30 6.02
CA LYS A 17 -13.67 4.56 7.29
C LYS A 17 -12.44 5.00 8.08
N LEU A 18 -11.30 5.25 7.42
CA LEU A 18 -10.09 5.76 8.07
C LEU A 18 -10.26 7.18 8.62
N ILE A 19 -11.03 8.03 7.92
CA ILE A 19 -11.38 9.38 8.41
C ILE A 19 -12.30 9.27 9.64
N GLN A 20 -13.35 8.45 9.56
CA GLN A 20 -14.33 8.29 10.64
C GLN A 20 -13.74 7.70 11.92
N THR A 21 -12.74 6.81 11.78
CA THR A 21 -12.02 6.22 12.91
C THR A 21 -10.92 7.12 13.47
N GLY A 22 -10.65 8.27 12.83
CA GLY A 22 -9.60 9.19 13.24
C GLY A 22 -8.18 8.74 12.92
N LEU A 23 -7.99 7.65 12.16
CA LEU A 23 -6.67 7.11 11.80
C LEU A 23 -5.97 7.93 10.70
N SER A 24 -6.71 8.73 9.95
CA SER A 24 -6.22 9.61 8.89
C SER A 24 -5.99 11.03 9.41
N SER A 25 -4.76 11.54 9.31
CA SER A 25 -4.44 12.96 9.57
C SER A 25 -4.59 13.84 8.33
N ASP A 26 -4.42 13.28 7.12
CA ASP A 26 -4.57 13.95 5.83
C ASP A 26 -4.83 12.90 4.74
N GLN A 27 -5.50 13.31 3.66
CA GLN A 27 -5.94 12.41 2.62
C GLN A 27 -6.12 13.09 1.26
N ASN A 28 -6.08 12.28 0.20
CA ASN A 28 -6.54 12.67 -1.12
C ASN A 28 -7.62 11.71 -1.61
N PHE A 29 -8.70 12.26 -2.15
CA PHE A 29 -9.77 11.43 -2.72
C PHE A 29 -9.34 10.82 -4.07
N PRO A 30 -9.65 9.54 -4.30
CA PRO A 30 -9.25 8.85 -5.52
C PRO A 30 -10.03 9.33 -6.74
N PHE A 31 -9.36 9.38 -7.88
CA PHE A 31 -9.98 9.64 -9.18
C PHE A 31 -9.93 8.41 -10.08
N GLU A 32 -10.76 8.44 -11.12
CA GLU A 32 -10.65 7.54 -12.27
C GLU A 32 -10.31 8.39 -13.50
N ARG A 33 -9.30 7.98 -14.28
CA ARG A 33 -8.84 8.70 -15.46
C ARG A 33 -8.69 7.75 -16.63
N LYS A 34 -9.29 8.09 -17.77
CA LYS A 34 -9.09 7.41 -19.05
C LYS A 34 -7.78 7.91 -19.67
N LYS A 35 -6.88 6.98 -20.02
CA LYS A 35 -5.63 7.24 -20.74
C LYS A 35 -5.80 6.95 -22.23
N GLN A 36 -4.87 7.44 -23.05
CA GLN A 36 -4.80 7.06 -24.47
C GLN A 36 -4.68 5.54 -24.60
N GLY A 37 -5.35 4.97 -25.62
CA GLY A 37 -5.35 3.52 -25.85
C GLY A 37 -6.37 2.72 -25.03
N GLY A 38 -7.33 3.39 -24.38
CA GLY A 38 -8.45 2.75 -23.68
C GLY A 38 -8.09 2.22 -22.29
N GLU A 39 -6.96 2.63 -21.72
CA GLU A 39 -6.57 2.26 -20.36
C GLU A 39 -7.32 3.14 -19.34
N ILE A 40 -7.66 2.53 -18.20
CA ILE A 40 -8.32 3.22 -17.09
C ILE A 40 -7.40 3.15 -15.88
N GLU A 41 -7.07 4.31 -15.34
CA GLU A 41 -6.28 4.44 -14.12
C GLU A 41 -7.19 4.84 -12.97
N VAL A 42 -7.01 4.18 -11.83
CA VAL A 42 -7.58 4.55 -10.54
C VAL A 42 -6.43 4.91 -9.61
N ALA A 43 -6.33 6.18 -9.26
CA ALA A 43 -5.20 6.74 -8.51
C ALA A 43 -5.64 7.95 -7.66
N PHE A 44 -4.69 8.76 -7.21
CA PHE A 44 -4.89 9.95 -6.38
C PHE A 44 -4.13 11.15 -6.95
N PRO A 45 -4.56 12.40 -6.67
CA PRO A 45 -3.79 13.61 -7.00
C PRO A 45 -2.33 13.53 -6.53
N GLY A 46 -1.36 13.85 -7.40
CA GLY A 46 0.07 13.76 -7.10
C GLY A 46 0.70 12.39 -7.35
N ALA A 47 -0.04 11.41 -7.87
CA ALA A 47 0.46 10.07 -8.21
C ALA A 47 1.68 10.08 -9.17
N GLU A 48 1.83 11.10 -10.00
CA GLU A 48 2.98 11.33 -10.89
C GLU A 48 4.32 11.51 -10.14
N HIS A 49 4.27 11.97 -8.89
CA HIS A 49 5.46 12.18 -8.04
C HIS A 49 5.96 10.90 -7.37
N THR A 50 5.23 9.77 -7.47
CA THR A 50 5.59 8.49 -6.84
C THR A 50 6.86 7.84 -7.42
N SER A 51 7.35 8.34 -8.55
CA SER A 51 8.58 7.90 -9.22
C SER A 51 9.84 8.24 -8.44
N VAL A 52 9.80 9.22 -7.52
CA VAL A 52 10.95 9.59 -6.66
C VAL A 52 11.48 8.39 -5.86
N ALA A 53 10.60 7.43 -5.51
CA ALA A 53 10.95 6.24 -4.74
C ALA A 53 11.84 5.24 -5.51
N MET A 54 12.18 5.53 -6.76
CA MET A 54 13.12 4.75 -7.58
C MET A 54 14.49 5.42 -7.68
N LYS A 55 14.66 6.62 -7.09
CA LYS A 55 15.94 7.34 -7.12
C LYS A 55 16.84 6.82 -6.00
N ASP A 56 18.13 6.77 -6.29
CA ASP A 56 19.18 6.42 -5.32
C ASP A 56 19.43 7.61 -4.36
N VAL A 57 18.53 7.78 -3.39
CA VAL A 57 18.61 8.82 -2.36
C VAL A 57 18.10 8.26 -1.02
N TYR A 58 18.54 8.85 0.08
CA TYR A 58 18.16 8.40 1.42
C TYR A 58 16.64 8.40 1.63
N TYR A 59 16.16 7.37 2.33
CA TYR A 59 14.73 7.17 2.60
C TYR A 59 14.01 8.41 3.15
N PRO A 60 14.57 9.18 4.11
CA PRO A 60 13.92 10.39 4.60
C PRO A 60 13.69 11.46 3.52
N LYS A 61 14.58 11.56 2.52
CA LYS A 61 14.40 12.48 1.37
C LYS A 61 13.30 12.01 0.43
N ILE A 62 13.18 10.70 0.24
CA ILE A 62 12.07 10.10 -0.53
C ILE A 62 10.75 10.39 0.17
N TYR A 63 10.66 10.08 1.47
CA TYR A 63 9.48 10.34 2.29
C TYR A 63 9.08 11.83 2.25
N GLN A 64 10.02 12.76 2.49
CA GLN A 64 9.75 14.21 2.47
C GLN A 64 9.21 14.68 1.12
N HIS A 65 9.74 14.16 0.01
CA HIS A 65 9.21 14.50 -1.30
C HIS A 65 7.78 14.01 -1.47
N LEU A 66 7.51 12.75 -1.11
CA LEU A 66 6.16 12.18 -1.21
C LEU A 66 5.15 12.94 -0.34
N GLU A 67 5.54 13.32 0.87
CA GLU A 67 4.71 14.12 1.77
C GLU A 67 4.44 15.52 1.21
N ARG A 68 5.49 16.23 0.77
CA ARG A 68 5.39 17.59 0.24
C ARG A 68 4.51 17.67 -1.00
N GLU A 69 4.68 16.73 -1.93
CA GLU A 69 3.87 16.67 -3.16
C GLU A 69 2.49 16.04 -2.93
N ARG A 70 2.15 15.71 -1.67
CA ARG A 70 0.93 15.00 -1.29
C ARG A 70 0.72 13.70 -2.09
N ALA A 71 1.80 13.01 -2.43
CA ALA A 71 1.79 11.80 -3.24
C ALA A 71 1.38 10.58 -2.41
N PHE A 72 0.19 10.61 -1.84
CA PHE A 72 -0.42 9.56 -1.02
C PHE A 72 -1.94 9.60 -1.12
N LEU A 73 -2.58 8.48 -0.80
CA LEU A 73 -4.02 8.43 -0.60
C LEU A 73 -4.39 8.81 0.84
N VAL A 74 -3.63 8.28 1.81
CA VAL A 74 -3.82 8.50 3.25
C VAL A 74 -2.48 8.79 3.90
N LYS A 75 -2.47 9.77 4.81
CA LYS A 75 -1.41 9.99 5.79
C LYS A 75 -1.94 9.61 7.16
N MET A 76 -1.31 8.64 7.79
CA MET A 76 -1.64 8.15 9.13
C MET A 76 -1.26 9.20 10.20
N LEU A 77 -1.78 9.07 11.43
CA LEU A 77 -1.51 10.03 12.50
C LEU A 77 -0.01 10.18 12.85
N ASP A 78 0.76 9.10 12.71
CA ASP A 78 2.21 9.07 12.89
C ASP A 78 3.02 9.62 11.69
N GLY A 79 2.32 9.98 10.61
CA GLY A 79 2.91 10.40 9.34
C GLY A 79 3.09 9.28 8.32
N GLY A 80 2.79 8.02 8.62
CA GLY A 80 2.88 6.93 7.64
C GLY A 80 2.07 7.23 6.37
N LEU A 81 2.67 7.08 5.18
CA LEU A 81 2.00 7.39 3.92
C LEU A 81 1.55 6.12 3.21
N ILE A 82 0.27 6.03 2.86
CA ILE A 82 -0.31 4.90 2.13
C ILE A 82 -0.62 5.35 0.70
N GLN A 83 -0.09 4.62 -0.28
CA GLN A 83 -0.34 4.79 -1.71
C GLN A 83 -1.05 3.57 -2.25
N MET A 84 -2.08 3.77 -3.07
CA MET A 84 -2.70 2.70 -3.82
C MET A 84 -3.08 3.20 -5.22
N MET A 85 -2.63 2.49 -6.25
CA MET A 85 -2.87 2.85 -7.66
C MET A 85 -3.07 1.59 -8.49
N TYR A 86 -4.04 1.63 -9.41
CA TYR A 86 -4.37 0.52 -10.30
C TYR A 86 -4.53 1.02 -11.73
N GLU A 87 -4.11 0.20 -12.70
CA GLU A 87 -4.31 0.43 -14.11
C GLU A 87 -4.95 -0.78 -14.76
N PHE A 88 -5.95 -0.51 -15.59
CA PHE A 88 -6.76 -1.50 -16.27
C PHE A 88 -6.75 -1.27 -17.78
N LYS A 89 -6.94 -2.35 -18.52
CA LYS A 89 -7.23 -2.31 -19.96
C LYS A 89 -8.31 -3.33 -20.26
N ASN A 90 -9.37 -2.90 -20.94
CA ASN A 90 -10.54 -3.76 -21.23
C ASN A 90 -11.06 -4.46 -19.96
N GLU A 91 -11.20 -3.70 -18.87
CA GLU A 91 -11.62 -4.16 -17.52
C GLU A 91 -10.72 -5.21 -16.85
N ARG A 92 -9.58 -5.56 -17.46
CA ARG A 92 -8.58 -6.46 -16.87
C ARG A 92 -7.48 -5.66 -16.21
N LEU A 93 -7.06 -6.11 -15.03
CA LEU A 93 -5.95 -5.51 -14.31
C LEU A 93 -4.66 -5.66 -15.12
N LYS A 94 -4.02 -4.54 -15.44
CA LYS A 94 -2.73 -4.48 -16.11
C LYS A 94 -1.60 -4.31 -15.11
N ARG A 95 -1.78 -3.41 -14.13
CA ARG A 95 -0.76 -3.08 -13.15
C ARG A 95 -1.39 -2.56 -11.86
N HIS A 96 -0.76 -2.82 -10.72
CA HIS A 96 -1.02 -2.05 -9.51
C HIS A 96 0.29 -1.76 -8.77
N ARG A 97 0.25 -0.73 -7.95
CA ARG A 97 1.28 -0.41 -6.97
C ARG A 97 0.61 0.02 -5.68
N LEU A 98 0.85 -0.75 -4.62
CA LEU A 98 0.36 -0.50 -3.27
C LEU A 98 1.57 -0.33 -2.38
N ALA A 99 1.72 0.81 -1.73
CA ALA A 99 2.91 1.11 -0.95
C ALA A 99 2.57 1.76 0.39
N PHE A 100 3.35 1.40 1.41
CA PHE A 100 3.34 2.04 2.72
C PHE A 100 4.73 2.58 3.00
N PHE A 101 4.81 3.88 3.28
CA PHE A 101 6.03 4.57 3.66
C PHE A 101 5.90 4.98 5.12
N SER A 102 6.40 4.15 6.04
CA SER A 102 6.43 4.47 7.48
C SER A 102 7.21 5.78 7.70
N SER A 103 6.70 6.67 8.56
CA SER A 103 7.41 7.91 8.86
C SER A 103 8.83 7.64 9.38
N PRO A 104 9.88 8.30 8.86
CA PRO A 104 11.21 8.22 9.42
C PRO A 104 11.37 9.13 10.66
N TYR A 105 10.37 9.95 10.98
CA TYR A 105 10.42 10.96 12.04
C TYR A 105 9.63 10.53 13.28
N LEU A 106 9.75 9.25 13.66
CA LEU A 106 9.08 8.71 14.85
C LEU A 106 9.69 9.20 16.17
N GLU A 107 10.90 9.77 16.12
CA GLU A 107 11.64 10.27 17.29
C GLU A 107 10.81 11.21 18.16
N LYS A 108 9.95 12.04 17.57
CA LYS A 108 9.08 12.95 18.34
C LYS A 108 8.17 12.18 19.31
N PHE A 109 7.58 11.07 18.86
CA PHE A 109 6.71 10.22 19.66
C PHE A 109 7.53 9.39 20.66
N GLN A 110 8.69 8.90 20.24
CA GLN A 110 9.58 8.07 21.04
C GLN A 110 10.33 8.84 22.15
N ASN A 111 10.52 10.15 21.98
CA ASN A 111 11.16 11.02 22.96
C ASN A 111 10.19 11.56 24.02
N ASN A 112 8.89 11.60 23.71
CA ASN A 112 7.85 12.05 24.65
C ASN A 112 6.73 11.00 24.77
N PRO A 113 7.05 9.72 25.05
CA PRO A 113 6.07 8.64 25.00
C PRO A 113 4.93 8.85 25.99
N GLU A 114 5.18 9.49 27.13
CA GLU A 114 4.18 9.78 28.17
C GLU A 114 2.98 10.61 27.64
N ILE A 115 3.20 11.45 26.62
CA ILE A 115 2.12 12.27 26.01
C ILE A 115 1.21 11.40 25.11
N TYR A 116 1.74 10.32 24.56
CA TYR A 116 1.09 9.52 23.52
C TYR A 116 0.71 8.12 23.99
N ILE A 117 1.18 7.67 25.16
CA ILE A 117 0.99 6.31 25.65
C ILE A 117 -0.48 5.98 25.94
N GLU A 118 -1.28 6.99 26.28
CA GLU A 118 -2.72 6.86 26.50
C GLU A 118 -3.52 6.83 25.19
N ASP A 119 -2.94 7.32 24.09
CA ASP A 119 -3.57 7.30 22.78
C ASP A 119 -3.17 6.03 22.03
N GLU A 120 -4.10 5.07 22.04
CA GLU A 120 -4.02 3.75 21.43
C GLU A 120 -3.50 3.75 19.98
N VAL A 121 -3.64 4.85 19.23
CA VAL A 121 -3.16 4.93 17.85
C VAL A 121 -1.63 4.99 17.77
N TYR A 122 -0.95 5.50 18.80
CA TYR A 122 0.50 5.64 18.82
C TYR A 122 1.21 4.49 19.56
N ALA A 123 0.46 3.62 20.24
CA ALA A 123 1.02 2.53 21.05
C ALA A 123 1.99 1.63 20.27
N ASP A 124 1.76 1.44 18.97
CA ASP A 124 2.57 0.57 18.12
C ASP A 124 3.87 1.24 17.61
N ILE A 125 4.08 2.55 17.83
CA ILE A 125 5.22 3.30 17.28
C ILE A 125 6.14 3.99 18.30
N ILE A 126 5.81 3.91 19.59
CA ILE A 126 6.61 4.54 20.67
C ILE A 126 7.93 3.82 20.97
N ALA A 127 8.13 2.60 20.47
CA ALA A 127 9.34 1.83 20.73
C ALA A 127 10.52 2.35 19.87
N LYS A 128 11.64 2.68 20.54
CA LYS A 128 12.85 3.26 19.91
C LYS A 128 13.57 2.33 18.93
N ASN A 129 13.31 1.02 18.99
CA ASN A 129 13.93 0.02 18.12
C ASN A 129 13.17 -0.20 16.80
N ILE A 130 12.10 0.56 16.54
CA ILE A 130 11.35 0.47 15.29
C ILE A 130 12.19 1.04 14.15
N VAL A 131 12.40 0.23 13.12
CA VAL A 131 13.09 0.64 11.90
C VAL A 131 12.06 1.03 10.86
N SER A 132 12.11 2.29 10.41
CA SER A 132 11.23 2.79 9.35
C SER A 132 11.75 2.38 7.97
N PHE A 133 10.93 1.66 7.21
CA PHE A 133 11.23 1.27 5.84
C PHE A 133 9.95 1.19 4.99
N PRO A 134 10.04 1.40 3.68
CA PRO A 134 8.89 1.28 2.80
C PRO A 134 8.53 -0.20 2.54
N ILE A 135 7.24 -0.47 2.39
CA ILE A 135 6.70 -1.78 2.00
C ILE A 135 5.89 -1.60 0.74
N ARG A 136 6.04 -2.49 -0.23
CA ARG A 136 5.34 -2.36 -1.50
C ARG A 136 4.86 -3.70 -2.05
N PHE A 137 3.62 -3.74 -2.51
CA PHE A 137 3.07 -4.79 -3.35
C PHE A 137 2.88 -4.26 -4.76
N ASP A 138 3.60 -4.86 -5.71
CA ASP A 138 3.51 -4.53 -7.12
C ASP A 138 2.86 -5.67 -7.88
N TYR A 139 2.15 -5.32 -8.95
CA TYR A 139 1.71 -6.27 -9.96
C TYR A 139 1.93 -5.66 -11.35
N ASP A 140 2.48 -6.41 -12.28
CA ASP A 140 2.60 -6.03 -13.69
C ASP A 140 2.29 -7.26 -14.57
N ALA A 141 1.20 -7.18 -15.35
CA ALA A 141 0.76 -8.25 -16.24
C ALA A 141 1.67 -8.43 -17.47
N SER A 142 2.59 -7.49 -17.72
CA SER A 142 3.47 -7.51 -18.89
C SER A 142 4.41 -8.70 -18.88
N ASN A 143 4.33 -9.54 -19.91
CA ASN A 143 5.28 -10.64 -20.11
C ASN A 143 6.71 -10.14 -20.36
N ASN A 144 6.90 -8.90 -20.82
CA ASN A 144 8.24 -8.35 -21.09
C ASN A 144 9.02 -8.03 -19.80
N ARG A 145 8.33 -7.87 -18.68
CA ARG A 145 8.94 -7.59 -17.37
C ARG A 145 8.98 -8.82 -16.48
N HIS A 146 8.11 -9.80 -16.75
CA HIS A 146 8.11 -11.05 -16.03
C HIS A 146 9.37 -11.85 -16.38
N ILE A 147 10.21 -12.06 -15.38
CA ILE A 147 11.32 -12.99 -15.42
C ILE A 147 11.06 -13.94 -14.27
N GLU A 148 10.79 -15.21 -14.59
CA GLU A 148 10.51 -16.22 -13.57
C GLU A 148 11.61 -16.19 -12.50
N MET A 149 11.21 -16.23 -11.22
CA MET A 149 12.08 -16.11 -10.03
C MET A 149 12.78 -14.76 -9.80
N HIS A 150 12.97 -13.92 -10.82
CA HIS A 150 13.69 -12.64 -10.68
C HIS A 150 12.78 -11.42 -10.63
N HIS A 151 11.66 -11.47 -11.36
CA HIS A 151 10.66 -10.43 -11.42
C HIS A 151 9.25 -11.04 -11.54
N PRO A 152 8.72 -11.61 -10.45
CA PRO A 152 7.37 -12.17 -10.43
C PRO A 152 6.32 -11.16 -10.88
N LYS A 153 5.25 -11.65 -11.51
CA LYS A 153 4.14 -10.78 -11.95
C LYS A 153 3.54 -10.03 -10.78
N SER A 154 3.38 -10.66 -9.63
CA SER A 154 3.04 -10.00 -8.36
C SER A 154 4.10 -10.28 -7.32
N HIS A 155 4.58 -9.25 -6.63
CA HIS A 155 5.64 -9.39 -5.63
C HIS A 155 5.55 -8.35 -4.51
N LEU A 156 6.09 -8.74 -3.36
CA LEU A 156 6.33 -7.91 -2.18
C LEU A 156 7.79 -7.44 -2.18
N THR A 157 7.97 -6.14 -1.98
CA THR A 157 9.26 -5.49 -1.71
C THR A 157 9.25 -4.98 -0.27
N LEU A 158 10.31 -5.28 0.49
CA LEU A 158 10.59 -4.72 1.81
C LEU A 158 11.82 -3.83 1.70
N GLY A 159 11.72 -2.57 2.12
CA GLY A 159 12.76 -1.59 1.90
C GLY A 159 12.87 -1.16 0.43
N GLN A 160 14.05 -0.71 0.04
CA GLN A 160 14.36 -0.33 -1.36
C GLN A 160 15.46 -1.22 -1.97
N TYR A 161 15.59 -2.45 -1.48
CA TYR A 161 16.51 -3.42 -2.06
C TYR A 161 16.04 -3.81 -3.47
N GLN A 162 16.89 -3.56 -4.48
CA GLN A 162 16.54 -3.79 -5.90
C GLN A 162 16.07 -5.22 -6.21
N ASN A 163 16.59 -6.20 -5.46
CA ASN A 163 16.33 -7.63 -5.65
C ASN A 163 15.35 -8.22 -4.61
N CYS A 164 14.81 -7.42 -3.68
CA CYS A 164 13.80 -7.90 -2.74
C CYS A 164 12.44 -7.95 -3.47
N ARG A 165 12.16 -9.10 -4.09
CA ARG A 165 10.95 -9.34 -4.88
C ARG A 165 10.37 -10.70 -4.50
N ILE A 166 9.78 -10.76 -3.31
CA ILE A 166 9.18 -11.99 -2.78
C ILE A 166 7.90 -12.26 -3.59
N PRO A 167 7.74 -13.42 -4.26
CA PRO A 167 6.54 -13.70 -5.05
C PRO A 167 5.26 -13.63 -4.20
N VAL A 168 4.18 -13.18 -4.83
CA VAL A 168 2.85 -13.12 -4.22
C VAL A 168 1.87 -13.89 -5.09
N SER A 169 0.98 -14.68 -4.47
CA SER A 169 0.12 -15.62 -5.20
C SER A 169 -0.78 -14.99 -6.26
N ALA A 170 -1.24 -13.77 -6.01
CA ALA A 170 -2.12 -13.01 -6.89
C ALA A 170 -1.99 -11.49 -6.63
N PRO A 171 -2.47 -10.62 -7.55
CA PRO A 171 -2.56 -9.20 -7.31
C PRO A 171 -3.47 -8.90 -6.10
N LEU A 172 -3.09 -7.92 -5.29
CA LEU A 172 -3.85 -7.57 -4.09
C LEU A 172 -5.08 -6.74 -4.43
N MET A 173 -6.13 -6.94 -3.65
CA MET A 173 -7.24 -6.00 -3.55
C MET A 173 -6.88 -4.87 -2.56
N PRO A 174 -7.45 -3.66 -2.70
CA PRO A 174 -7.20 -2.56 -1.78
C PRO A 174 -7.41 -2.91 -0.31
N HIS A 175 -8.49 -3.63 0.01
CA HIS A 175 -8.79 -4.03 1.39
C HIS A 175 -7.79 -5.05 1.95
N HIS A 176 -7.25 -5.96 1.14
CA HIS A 176 -6.19 -6.88 1.58
C HIS A 176 -4.93 -6.11 2.00
N PHE A 177 -4.55 -5.09 1.22
CA PHE A 177 -3.40 -4.26 1.54
C PHE A 177 -3.65 -3.43 2.80
N MET A 178 -4.83 -2.80 2.93
CA MET A 178 -5.16 -2.01 4.12
C MET A 178 -5.21 -2.88 5.39
N ASP A 179 -5.85 -4.05 5.33
CA ASP A 179 -5.85 -5.00 6.46
C ASP A 179 -4.42 -5.42 6.82
N PHE A 180 -3.58 -5.74 5.83
CA PHE A 180 -2.17 -6.07 6.08
C PHE A 180 -1.43 -4.93 6.80
N ILE A 181 -1.61 -3.67 6.37
CA ILE A 181 -0.94 -2.53 7.00
C ILE A 181 -1.45 -2.33 8.43
N LEU A 182 -2.77 -2.29 8.63
CA LEU A 182 -3.32 -2.07 9.96
C LEU A 182 -2.99 -3.22 10.91
N ARG A 183 -3.16 -4.47 10.46
CA ARG A 183 -2.91 -5.65 11.30
C ARG A 183 -1.46 -5.73 11.79
N ASN A 184 -0.49 -5.32 10.98
CA ASN A 184 0.92 -5.53 11.28
C ASN A 184 1.66 -4.27 11.77
N PHE A 185 1.21 -3.06 11.41
CA PHE A 185 1.89 -1.81 11.74
C PHE A 185 1.07 -0.87 12.61
N TYR A 186 -0.25 -1.12 12.71
CA TYR A 186 -1.18 -0.36 13.55
C TYR A 186 -2.10 -1.35 14.30
N ASN A 187 -1.50 -2.39 14.92
CA ASN A 187 -2.22 -3.53 15.47
C ASN A 187 -3.27 -3.13 16.52
N THR A 188 -2.97 -2.12 17.34
CA THR A 188 -3.89 -1.62 18.34
C THR A 188 -5.13 -1.01 17.68
N ALA A 189 -4.95 -0.20 16.63
CA ALA A 189 -6.05 0.31 15.82
C ALA A 189 -6.80 -0.81 15.08
N HIS A 190 -6.09 -1.81 14.56
CA HIS A 190 -6.70 -2.95 13.89
C HIS A 190 -7.64 -3.72 14.82
N ARG A 191 -7.21 -4.07 16.02
CA ARG A 191 -8.04 -4.79 17.01
C ARG A 191 -9.31 -4.04 17.38
N LYS A 192 -9.28 -2.71 17.34
CA LYS A 192 -10.42 -1.85 17.68
C LYS A 192 -11.40 -1.65 16.53
N TYR A 193 -10.90 -1.54 15.30
CA TYR A 193 -11.68 -1.11 14.14
C TYR A 193 -11.84 -2.16 13.04
N SER A 194 -11.27 -3.37 13.18
CA SER A 194 -11.33 -4.41 12.14
C SER A 194 -12.75 -4.71 11.68
N ASP A 195 -13.72 -4.73 12.59
CA ASP A 195 -15.12 -5.01 12.26
C ASP A 195 -15.73 -3.91 11.37
N GLN A 196 -15.32 -2.65 11.56
CA GLN A 196 -15.74 -1.53 10.74
C GLN A 196 -15.06 -1.54 9.37
N LEU A 197 -13.87 -2.15 9.27
CA LEU A 197 -13.05 -2.23 8.06
C LEU A 197 -13.30 -3.50 7.22
N ASN A 198 -14.30 -4.31 7.59
CA ASN A 198 -14.72 -5.51 6.86
C ASN A 198 -15.78 -5.23 5.78
N GLY A 199 -16.25 -6.30 5.11
CA GLY A 199 -17.38 -6.28 4.17
C GLY A 199 -17.00 -6.11 2.69
N PHE A 200 -15.70 -5.97 2.41
CA PHE A 200 -15.20 -5.86 1.05
C PHE A 200 -15.20 -7.22 0.34
N ARG A 201 -15.53 -7.19 -0.96
CA ARG A 201 -15.53 -8.36 -1.84
C ARG A 201 -14.75 -8.08 -3.11
N GLY A 202 -14.42 -9.14 -3.84
CA GLY A 202 -13.73 -9.08 -5.11
C GLY A 202 -12.38 -9.78 -5.06
N TYR A 203 -11.87 -10.10 -6.24
CA TYR A 203 -10.63 -10.85 -6.38
C TYR A 203 -9.96 -10.54 -7.72
N PHE A 204 -8.66 -10.79 -7.76
CA PHE A 204 -7.89 -10.92 -8.99
C PHE A 204 -7.43 -12.39 -9.12
N PRO A 205 -7.32 -12.91 -10.35
CA PRO A 205 -6.87 -14.28 -10.56
C PRO A 205 -5.42 -14.45 -10.11
N ASN A 206 -5.07 -15.68 -9.72
CA ASN A 206 -3.69 -16.04 -9.42
C ASN A 206 -2.76 -15.72 -10.59
N SER A 207 -1.58 -15.21 -10.25
CA SER A 207 -0.53 -14.85 -11.21
C SER A 207 0.80 -15.55 -10.94
N ILE A 208 0.94 -16.19 -9.78
CA ILE A 208 2.11 -16.98 -9.39
C ILE A 208 2.27 -18.23 -10.26
N VAL A 209 3.50 -18.50 -10.70
CA VAL A 209 3.83 -19.69 -11.50
C VAL A 209 4.37 -20.83 -10.64
N SER A 210 4.51 -22.04 -11.21
CA SER A 210 4.92 -23.22 -10.44
C SER A 210 6.29 -23.07 -9.78
N ALA A 211 7.32 -22.55 -10.48
CA ALA A 211 8.64 -22.40 -9.87
C ALA A 211 8.65 -21.41 -8.71
N GLU A 212 7.82 -20.36 -8.76
CA GLU A 212 7.70 -19.38 -7.67
C GLU A 212 7.08 -19.98 -6.40
N LYS A 213 6.31 -21.07 -6.52
CA LYS A 213 5.76 -21.80 -5.37
C LYS A 213 6.79 -22.67 -4.65
N GLU A 214 7.91 -22.97 -5.30
CA GLU A 214 9.01 -23.78 -4.75
C GLU A 214 9.95 -22.94 -3.86
N ILE A 215 9.71 -21.63 -3.72
CA ILE A 215 10.43 -20.74 -2.81
C ILE A 215 9.49 -20.06 -1.81
N ILE A 216 10.07 -19.34 -0.84
CA ILE A 216 9.31 -18.50 0.08
C ILE A 216 8.51 -17.49 -0.74
N HIS A 217 7.19 -17.55 -0.60
CA HIS A 217 6.24 -16.67 -1.26
C HIS A 217 5.13 -16.29 -0.28
N VAL A 218 4.38 -15.24 -0.63
CA VAL A 218 3.23 -14.78 0.14
C VAL A 218 1.96 -15.28 -0.54
N GLN A 219 1.23 -16.14 0.15
CA GLN A 219 -0.12 -16.52 -0.26
C GLN A 219 -1.13 -15.50 0.28
N ILE A 220 -1.83 -14.81 -0.61
CA ILE A 220 -2.95 -13.93 -0.21
C ILE A 220 -4.25 -14.74 -0.05
N PRO A 221 -5.24 -14.25 0.72
CA PRO A 221 -6.55 -14.88 0.80
C PRO A 221 -7.17 -15.02 -0.60
N THR A 222 -7.59 -16.23 -0.94
CA THR A 222 -8.37 -16.50 -2.16
C THR A 222 -9.84 -16.25 -1.85
N GLY A 223 -10.50 -15.45 -2.69
CA GLY A 223 -11.96 -15.28 -2.67
C GLY A 223 -12.70 -16.48 -3.25
#